data_AF-A0A2Z5UU15-F1
#
_entry.id   AF-A0A2Z5UU15-F1
#
_cell.length_a   1.000
_cell.length_b   1.000
_cell.length_c   1.000
_cell.angle_alpha   90.00
_cell.angle_beta   90.00
_cell.angle_gamma   90.00
#
_symmetry.space_group_name_H-M   'P 1'
#
loop_
_entity.id
_entity.type
_entity.pdbx_description
1 polymer ?
#
loop_
_entity_poly.entity_id
_entity_poly.type
_entity_poly.pdbx_seq_one_letter_code
_entity_poly.pdbx_strand_id
1 'polypeptide(L)'
;MLTESERFAFSAWRIHAFASTGNAYDAVQTDETIAAGDTLLMLDEGVVGVAMTWPFAVTAKPGKLHAVSEPRAGESLEHIEKALGVPDGSIARACRLARTLGFAIDAGLVPLLPELLATEVDG
;
A
#
# COMPACT_ATOMS: atom_id res chain seq x y z
N MET A 1 -9.93 26.74 21.57
CA MET A 1 -9.64 25.46 22.24
C MET A 1 -9.54 24.43 21.12
N LEU A 2 -8.40 23.76 20.96
CA LEU A 2 -8.28 22.66 20.01
C LEU A 2 -9.10 21.47 20.54
N THR A 3 -9.90 20.87 19.67
CA THR A 3 -10.62 19.62 19.94
C THR A 3 -9.63 18.51 20.33
N GLU A 4 -10.08 17.48 21.04
CA GLU A 4 -9.19 16.36 21.39
C GLU A 4 -8.61 15.66 20.13
N SER A 5 -9.37 15.69 19.03
CA SER A 5 -8.95 15.23 17.70
C SER A 5 -7.72 15.97 17.16
N GLU A 6 -7.51 17.23 17.54
CA GLU A 6 -6.38 18.06 17.09
C GLU A 6 -5.15 17.94 18.02
N ARG A 7 -5.32 17.39 19.24
CA ARG A 7 -4.24 17.28 20.26
C ARG A 7 -3.43 15.98 20.18
N PHE A 8 -3.92 14.97 19.45
CA PHE A 8 -3.30 13.65 19.32
C PHE A 8 -3.36 13.07 17.89
N ALA A 9 -3.44 13.90 16.85
CA ALA A 9 -3.65 13.41 15.48
C ALA A 9 -2.40 12.71 14.90
N PHE A 10 -2.09 11.50 15.38
CA PHE A 10 -1.25 10.56 14.65
C PHE A 10 -2.17 9.64 13.84
N SER A 11 -1.91 9.55 12.54
CA SER A 11 -2.54 8.53 11.70
C SER A 11 -1.68 7.28 11.77
N ALA A 12 -2.17 6.24 12.46
CA ALA A 12 -1.48 4.96 12.52
C ALA A 12 -1.41 4.33 11.12
N TRP A 13 -0.21 3.97 10.68
CA TRP A 13 0.00 3.15 9.49
C TRP A 13 0.06 1.68 9.93
N ARG A 14 -0.97 0.90 9.59
CA ARG A 14 -1.02 -0.54 9.89
C ARG A 14 -0.38 -1.36 8.78
N ILE A 15 0.46 -2.29 9.18
CA ILE A 15 1.08 -3.30 8.33
C ILE A 15 0.71 -4.67 8.89
N HIS A 16 0.04 -5.48 8.08
CA HIS A 16 -0.32 -6.85 8.42
C HIS A 16 0.64 -7.79 7.69
N ALA A 17 1.40 -8.56 8.45
CA ALA A 17 2.36 -9.51 7.89
C ALA A 17 1.76 -10.91 7.83
N PHE A 18 1.93 -11.60 6.71
CA PHE A 18 1.45 -12.96 6.48
C PHE A 18 2.56 -13.86 5.96
N ALA A 19 2.44 -15.16 6.23
CA ALA A 19 3.38 -16.17 5.74
C ALA A 19 3.29 -16.39 4.22
N SER A 20 2.16 -16.07 3.59
CA SER A 20 1.95 -16.23 2.15
C SER A 20 0.93 -15.23 1.61
N THR A 21 1.00 -14.94 0.30
CA THR A 21 -0.01 -14.08 -0.36
C THR A 21 -1.40 -14.71 -0.36
N GLY A 22 -1.50 -16.04 -0.31
CA GLY A 22 -2.77 -16.75 -0.15
C GLY A 22 -3.43 -16.48 1.20
N ASN A 23 -2.66 -16.59 2.30
CA ASN A 23 -3.18 -16.29 3.64
C ASN A 23 -3.59 -14.83 3.76
N ALA A 24 -2.81 -13.91 3.19
CA ALA A 24 -3.16 -12.49 3.17
C ALA A 24 -4.48 -12.25 2.42
N TYR A 25 -4.68 -12.91 1.29
CA TYR A 25 -5.91 -12.80 0.52
C TYR A 25 -7.11 -13.29 1.35
N ASP A 26 -7.03 -14.48 1.94
CA ASP A 26 -8.13 -15.05 2.75
C ASP A 26 -8.43 -14.20 3.98
N ALA A 27 -7.38 -13.67 4.64
CA ALA A 27 -7.53 -12.80 5.81
C ALA A 27 -8.24 -11.49 5.45
N VAL A 28 -7.85 -10.83 4.36
CA VAL A 28 -8.52 -9.59 3.91
C VAL A 28 -10.03 -9.78 3.68
N GLN A 29 -10.46 -10.99 3.30
CA GLN A 29 -11.87 -11.29 3.05
C GLN A 29 -12.68 -11.62 4.31
N THR A 30 -12.03 -11.91 5.43
CA THR A 30 -12.71 -12.50 6.61
C THR A 30 -12.38 -11.82 7.94
N ASP A 31 -11.22 -11.16 8.05
CA ASP A 31 -10.78 -10.46 9.25
C ASP A 31 -11.18 -8.98 9.20
N GLU A 32 -12.21 -8.63 9.97
CA GLU A 32 -12.75 -7.28 10.07
C GLU A 32 -11.76 -6.25 10.66
N THR A 33 -10.63 -6.70 11.22
CA THR A 33 -9.59 -5.81 11.73
C THR A 33 -8.66 -5.27 10.64
N ILE A 34 -8.74 -5.83 9.42
CA ILE A 34 -7.97 -5.38 8.25
C ILE A 34 -8.82 -4.39 7.46
N ALA A 35 -8.44 -3.11 7.51
CA ALA A 35 -9.18 -2.06 6.82
C ALA A 35 -8.67 -1.85 5.39
N ALA A 36 -9.55 -1.35 4.51
CA ALA A 36 -9.14 -0.92 3.18
C ALA A 36 -8.04 0.16 3.27
N GLY A 37 -6.95 -0.02 2.53
CA GLY A 37 -5.77 0.84 2.58
C GLY A 37 -4.66 0.36 3.53
N ASP A 38 -4.93 -0.61 4.39
CA ASP A 38 -3.87 -1.20 5.21
C ASP A 38 -2.82 -1.88 4.32
N THR A 39 -1.57 -1.86 4.77
CA THR A 39 -0.47 -2.47 4.01
C THR A 39 -0.35 -3.95 4.36
N LEU A 40 -0.19 -4.79 3.35
CA LEU A 40 0.05 -6.22 3.48
C LEU A 40 1.53 -6.51 3.22
N LEU A 41 2.16 -7.35 4.04
CA LEU A 41 3.57 -7.74 3.87
C LEU A 41 3.72 -9.26 3.88
N MET A 42 4.25 -9.82 2.80
CA MET A 42 4.61 -11.23 2.69
C MET A 42 6.11 -11.29 2.39
N LEU A 43 6.91 -11.29 3.46
CA LEU A 43 8.37 -11.08 3.39
C LEU A 43 9.07 -12.15 2.54
N ASP A 44 8.76 -13.43 2.77
CA ASP A 44 9.39 -14.56 2.08
C ASP A 44 9.01 -14.65 0.59
N GLU A 45 7.88 -14.07 0.21
CA GLU A 45 7.44 -13.99 -1.18
C GLU A 45 7.91 -12.71 -1.88
N GLY A 46 8.49 -11.77 -1.13
CA GLY A 46 8.91 -10.47 -1.67
C GLY A 46 7.74 -9.59 -2.10
N VAL A 47 6.58 -9.72 -1.43
CA VAL A 47 5.35 -9.04 -1.83
C VAL A 47 4.91 -8.04 -0.77
N VAL A 48 4.61 -6.83 -1.24
CA VAL A 48 3.86 -5.83 -0.48
C VAL A 48 2.58 -5.53 -1.25
N GLY A 49 1.47 -5.45 -0.54
CA GLY A 49 0.17 -5.14 -1.11
C GLY A 49 -0.63 -4.14 -0.29
N VAL A 50 -1.83 -3.85 -0.78
CA VAL A 50 -2.81 -2.98 -0.15
C VAL A 50 -4.11 -3.77 0.02
N ALA A 51 -4.66 -3.73 1.24
CA ALA A 51 -5.93 -4.35 1.55
C ALA A 51 -7.09 -3.58 0.90
N MET A 52 -8.02 -4.31 0.31
CA MET A 52 -9.34 -3.88 -0.18
C MET A 52 -10.11 -5.14 -0.59
N THR A 53 -11.35 -5.01 -1.08
CA THR A 53 -12.21 -6.14 -1.54
C THR A 53 -11.50 -7.17 -2.42
N TRP A 54 -10.53 -6.74 -3.22
CA TRP A 54 -9.63 -7.53 -4.06
C TRP A 54 -8.20 -7.06 -3.77
N PRO A 55 -7.53 -7.61 -2.74
CA PRO A 55 -6.23 -7.11 -2.32
C PRO A 55 -5.24 -7.21 -3.48
N PHE A 56 -4.45 -6.16 -3.66
CA PHE A 56 -3.55 -6.03 -4.79
C PHE A 56 -2.11 -5.78 -4.33
N ALA A 57 -1.15 -6.28 -5.09
CA ALA A 57 0.26 -6.05 -4.85
C ALA A 57 0.72 -4.73 -5.49
N VAL A 58 1.65 -4.05 -4.83
CA VAL A 58 2.42 -2.95 -5.43
C VAL A 58 3.78 -3.41 -5.96
N THR A 59 4.16 -4.66 -5.67
CA THR A 59 5.38 -5.30 -6.14
C THR A 59 5.18 -5.98 -7.49
N ALA A 60 6.23 -6.03 -8.30
CA ALA A 60 6.20 -6.53 -9.68
C ALA A 60 5.74 -8.00 -9.82
N LYS A 61 5.93 -8.81 -8.77
CA LYS A 61 5.36 -10.15 -8.68
C LYS A 61 4.25 -10.12 -7.64
N PRO A 62 2.97 -10.33 -8.02
CA PRO A 62 1.85 -10.17 -7.08
C PRO A 62 1.56 -11.42 -6.24
N GLY A 63 2.19 -12.56 -6.56
CA GLY A 63 1.86 -13.85 -5.93
C GLY A 63 0.41 -14.22 -6.21
N LYS A 64 -0.39 -14.40 -5.14
CA LYS A 64 -1.85 -14.64 -5.20
C LYS A 64 -2.69 -13.38 -5.11
N LEU A 65 -2.10 -12.21 -4.86
CA LEU A 65 -2.83 -10.94 -4.91
C LEU A 65 -3.10 -10.53 -6.36
N HIS A 66 -4.00 -9.56 -6.54
CA HIS A 66 -4.19 -8.94 -7.85
C HIS A 66 -3.00 -8.04 -8.23
N ALA A 67 -2.71 -7.93 -9.52
CA ALA A 67 -1.86 -6.87 -10.03
C ALA A 67 -2.66 -5.57 -10.16
N VAL A 68 -2.00 -4.43 -10.02
CA VAL A 68 -2.61 -3.15 -10.39
C VAL A 68 -2.74 -3.11 -11.92
N SER A 69 -3.92 -2.75 -12.41
CA SER A 69 -4.11 -2.51 -13.84
C SER A 69 -3.17 -1.40 -14.32
N GLU A 70 -2.67 -1.52 -15.55
CA GLU A 70 -1.85 -0.47 -16.14
C GLU A 70 -2.55 0.90 -16.04
N PRO A 71 -1.92 1.90 -15.41
CA PRO A 71 -2.52 3.22 -15.28
C PRO A 71 -2.73 3.86 -16.64
N ARG A 72 -3.84 4.61 -16.76
CA ARG A 72 -4.16 5.35 -17.98
C ARG A 72 -3.25 6.58 -18.09
N ALA A 73 -3.08 7.07 -19.31
CA ALA A 73 -2.32 8.31 -19.54
C ALA A 73 -2.93 9.48 -18.75
N GLY A 74 -2.12 10.13 -17.92
CA GLY A 74 -2.52 11.24 -17.06
C GLY A 74 -3.23 10.83 -15.76
N GLU A 75 -3.38 9.54 -15.48
CA GLU A 75 -3.89 9.04 -14.21
C GLU A 75 -2.85 9.26 -13.09
N SER A 76 -3.30 9.62 -11.89
CA SER A 76 -2.46 9.79 -10.70
C SER A 76 -2.76 8.69 -9.68
N LEU A 77 -1.89 8.52 -8.67
CA LEU A 77 -2.15 7.57 -7.58
C LEU A 77 -3.49 7.85 -6.87
N GLU A 78 -3.81 9.12 -6.60
CA GLU A 78 -5.08 9.51 -5.98
C GLU A 78 -6.30 9.06 -6.80
N HIS A 79 -6.22 9.14 -8.14
CA HIS A 79 -7.30 8.65 -9.02
C HIS A 79 -7.47 7.14 -8.89
N ILE A 80 -6.37 6.39 -8.85
CA ILE A 80 -6.38 4.93 -8.69
C ILE A 80 -6.92 4.55 -7.31
N GLU A 81 -6.43 5.19 -6.25
CA GLU A 81 -6.84 4.96 -4.87
C GLU A 81 -8.35 5.18 -4.70
N LYS A 82 -8.86 6.28 -5.24
CA LYS A 82 -10.29 6.57 -5.25
C LYS A 82 -11.10 5.55 -6.03
N ALA A 83 -10.63 5.09 -7.18
CA ALA A 83 -11.31 4.07 -7.98
C ALA A 83 -11.36 2.71 -7.28
N LEU A 84 -10.33 2.39 -6.49
CA LEU A 84 -10.22 1.16 -5.70
C LEU A 84 -10.88 1.27 -4.32
N GLY A 85 -11.31 2.46 -3.93
CA GLY A 85 -11.95 2.71 -2.63
C GLY A 85 -10.98 2.60 -1.44
N VAL A 86 -9.69 2.89 -1.65
CA VAL A 86 -8.67 2.93 -0.59
C VAL A 86 -8.34 4.38 -0.23
N PRO A 87 -7.96 4.68 1.03
CA PRO A 87 -7.54 6.01 1.46
C PRO A 87 -6.32 6.55 0.70
N ASP A 88 -6.26 7.88 0.57
CA ASP A 88 -5.16 8.56 -0.10
C ASP A 88 -3.78 8.21 0.49
N GLY A 89 -2.81 8.02 -0.41
CA GLY A 89 -1.43 7.68 -0.09
C GLY A 89 -1.19 6.24 0.37
N SER A 90 -2.21 5.37 0.35
CA SER A 90 -2.05 3.95 0.69
C SER A 90 -1.08 3.24 -0.25
N ILE A 91 -1.19 3.49 -1.56
CA ILE A 91 -0.27 2.93 -2.57
C ILE A 91 1.13 3.50 -2.38
N ALA A 92 1.25 4.81 -2.18
CA ALA A 92 2.56 5.46 -1.99
C ALA A 92 3.30 4.92 -0.75
N ARG A 93 2.60 4.71 0.38
CA ARG A 93 3.17 4.12 1.60
C ARG A 93 3.60 2.67 1.38
N ALA A 94 2.77 1.85 0.73
CA ALA A 94 3.11 0.48 0.38
C ALA A 94 4.33 0.40 -0.55
N CYS A 95 4.40 1.24 -1.58
CA CYS A 95 5.56 1.35 -2.47
C CYS A 95 6.83 1.80 -1.73
N ARG A 96 6.71 2.73 -0.77
CA ARG A 96 7.84 3.14 0.09
C ARG A 96 8.36 1.95 0.91
N LEU A 97 7.48 1.16 1.51
CA LEU A 97 7.88 -0.04 2.25
C LEU A 97 8.59 -1.05 1.34
N ALA A 98 7.99 -1.38 0.19
CA ALA A 98 8.58 -2.30 -0.77
C ALA A 98 9.97 -1.86 -1.25
N ARG A 99 10.14 -0.57 -1.59
CA ARG A 99 11.46 0.00 -1.92
C ARG A 99 12.46 -0.12 -0.78
N THR A 100 12.03 0.16 0.46
CA THR A 100 12.88 0.06 1.66
C THR A 100 13.37 -1.37 1.88
N LEU A 101 12.53 -2.37 1.57
CA LEU A 101 12.86 -3.79 1.66
C LEU A 101 13.61 -4.33 0.43
N GLY A 102 13.85 -3.51 -0.59
CA GLY A 102 14.52 -3.92 -1.83
C GLY A 102 13.64 -4.72 -2.79
N PHE A 103 12.32 -4.69 -2.63
CA PHE A 103 11.39 -5.38 -3.52
C PHE A 103 11.12 -4.54 -4.78
N ALA A 104 11.13 -5.19 -5.93
CA ALA A 104 10.80 -4.54 -7.20
C ALA A 104 9.35 -4.07 -7.21
N ILE A 105 9.11 -2.81 -7.55
CA ILE A 105 7.78 -2.22 -7.71
C ILE A 105 7.21 -2.60 -9.06
N ASP A 106 5.88 -2.76 -9.13
CA ASP A 106 5.16 -2.92 -10.39
C ASP A 106 5.48 -1.78 -11.37
N ALA A 107 5.83 -2.14 -12.61
CA ALA A 107 6.30 -1.18 -13.60
C ALA A 107 5.26 -0.11 -13.96
N GLY A 108 3.96 -0.42 -13.87
CA GLY A 108 2.89 0.55 -14.09
C GLY A 108 2.82 1.62 -13.01
N LEU A 109 3.23 1.31 -11.78
CA LEU A 109 3.24 2.26 -10.67
C LEU A 109 4.49 3.15 -10.63
N VAL A 110 5.62 2.70 -11.17
CA VAL A 110 6.90 3.44 -11.11
C VAL A 110 6.79 4.88 -11.61
N PRO A 111 6.16 5.18 -12.77
CA PRO A 111 6.05 6.55 -13.29
C PRO A 111 5.16 7.47 -12.44
N LEU A 112 4.27 6.90 -11.61
CA LEU A 112 3.32 7.64 -10.80
C LEU A 112 3.85 7.97 -9.41
N LEU A 113 4.94 7.31 -9.00
CA LEU A 113 5.52 7.53 -7.69
C LEU A 113 6.33 8.82 -7.72
N PRO A 114 6.14 9.72 -6.74
CA PRO A 114 7.04 10.85 -6.60
C PRO A 114 8.48 10.31 -6.43
N GLU A 115 9.46 11.05 -6.96
CA GLU A 115 10.84 10.86 -6.54
C GLU A 115 10.84 10.94 -5.02
N LEU A 116 11.40 9.92 -4.38
CA LEU A 116 11.55 9.93 -2.92
C LEU A 116 12.47 11.13 -2.63
N LEU A 117 11.90 12.25 -2.19
CA LEU A 117 12.67 13.24 -1.46
C LEU A 117 13.33 12.44 -0.34
N ALA A 118 14.65 12.34 -0.40
CA ALA A 118 15.45 11.91 0.72
C ALA A 118 14.98 12.77 1.89
N THR A 119 14.16 12.20 2.78
CA THR A 119 13.66 12.95 3.92
C THR A 119 14.89 13.35 4.71
N GLU A 120 15.05 14.67 4.80
CA GLU A 120 16.15 15.39 5.38
C GLU A 120 16.62 14.74 6.68
N VAL A 121 17.90 14.39 6.70
CA VAL A 121 18.64 14.18 7.94
C VAL A 121 19.23 15.54 8.29
N ASP A 122 18.38 16.47 8.71
CA ASP A 122 18.83 17.73 9.32
C ASP A 122 17.88 18.06 10.48
N GLY A 123 18.46 18.05 11.70
CA GLY A 123 17.79 18.40 12.96
C GLY A 123 18.16 17.49 14.12
#